data_AF-A0A3D4AJV6-F1
#
_entry.id   AF-A0A3D4AJV6-F1
#
_cell.length_a   1.000
_cell.length_b   1.000
_cell.length_c   1.000
_cell.angle_alpha   90.00
_cell.angle_beta   90.00
_cell.angle_gamma   90.00
#
_symmetry.space_group_name_H-M   'P 1'
#
loop_
_entity.id
_entity.type
_entity.pdbx_description
1 polymer ?
#
loop_
_entity_poly.entity_id
_entity_poly.type
_entity_poly.pdbx_seq_one_letter_code
_entity_poly.pdbx_strand_id
1 'polypeptide(L)'
;MKKFRFQLETLLKVTKMNKDQAQVELATATKKVEEARHHLEELLEQMAQGHKDYDALTSKGTITVGTLMTYNSFFNYKREQIEQQQHYIMECQAERQKRMAELVKIMNKLKSIEQLKEKRFQQYMAEVLFEEQKVLDEIGGQLYFRNMG
;
A
#
# COMPACT_ATOMS: atom_id res chain seq x y z
N MET A 1 -14.87 -28.53 28.77
CA MET A 1 -14.82 -28.15 27.34
C MET A 1 -13.39 -27.81 26.92
N LYS A 2 -12.96 -28.24 25.73
CA LYS A 2 -11.63 -27.91 25.17
C LYS A 2 -11.67 -26.49 24.62
N LYS A 3 -10.70 -25.62 24.96
CA LYS A 3 -10.62 -24.25 24.40
C LYS A 3 -10.52 -24.27 22.87
N PHE A 4 -11.20 -23.34 22.19
CA PHE A 4 -11.06 -23.13 20.74
C PHE A 4 -9.60 -22.87 20.37
N ARG A 5 -9.11 -23.54 19.31
CA ARG A 5 -7.78 -23.31 18.74
C ARG A 5 -7.91 -23.22 17.23
N PHE A 6 -7.49 -22.09 16.66
CA PHE A 6 -7.51 -21.93 15.22
C PHE A 6 -6.17 -22.36 14.62
N GLN A 7 -6.17 -23.41 13.79
CA GLN A 7 -4.96 -24.02 13.24
C GLN A 7 -4.10 -23.06 12.40
N LEU A 8 -4.68 -21.99 11.86
CA LEU A 8 -3.98 -21.00 11.02
C LEU A 8 -3.67 -19.70 11.77
N GLU A 9 -3.60 -19.71 13.11
CA GLU A 9 -3.26 -18.51 13.90
C GLU A 9 -1.88 -17.94 13.53
N THR A 10 -0.86 -18.79 13.37
CA THR A 10 0.47 -18.35 12.95
C THR A 10 0.44 -17.72 11.57
N LEU A 11 -0.28 -18.33 10.62
CA LEU A 11 -0.44 -17.79 9.28
C LEU A 11 -1.18 -16.45 9.28
N LEU A 12 -2.23 -16.30 10.11
CA LEU A 12 -2.95 -15.04 10.28
C LEU A 12 -2.02 -13.94 10.82
N LYS A 13 -1.20 -14.26 11.83
CA LYS A 13 -0.23 -13.31 12.42
C LYS A 13 0.79 -12.87 11.39
N VAL A 14 1.41 -13.81 10.67
CA VAL A 14 2.39 -13.50 9.62
C VAL A 14 1.75 -12.67 8.51
N THR A 15 0.52 -12.99 8.10
CA THR A 15 -0.18 -12.22 7.06
C THR A 15 -0.48 -10.80 7.50
N LYS A 16 -0.78 -10.56 8.79
CA LYS A 16 -0.92 -9.21 9.37
C LYS A 16 0.40 -8.43 9.31
N MET A 17 1.50 -9.05 9.73
CA MET A 17 2.83 -8.42 9.64
C MET A 17 3.20 -8.07 8.19
N ASN A 18 2.91 -8.96 7.24
CA ASN A 18 3.15 -8.72 5.82
C ASN A 18 2.29 -7.56 5.28
N LYS A 19 1.07 -7.39 5.78
CA LYS A 19 0.22 -6.24 5.42
C LYS A 19 0.86 -4.94 5.90
N ASP A 20 1.30 -4.89 7.15
CA ASP A 20 1.92 -3.69 7.73
C ASP A 20 3.20 -3.33 6.97
N GLN A 21 4.03 -4.33 6.64
CA GLN A 21 5.22 -4.15 5.81
C GLN A 21 4.88 -3.62 4.40
N ALA A 22 3.88 -4.20 3.73
CA ALA A 22 3.44 -3.74 2.41
C ALA A 22 2.87 -2.32 2.43
N GLN A 23 2.24 -1.90 3.53
CA GLN A 23 1.79 -0.51 3.72
C GLN A 23 2.97 0.46 3.81
N VAL A 24 4.03 0.10 4.55
CA VAL A 24 5.26 0.90 4.64
C VAL A 24 5.95 1.01 3.28
N GLU A 25 6.02 -0.09 2.52
CA GLU A 25 6.59 -0.10 1.18
C GLU A 25 5.80 0.79 0.20
N LEU A 26 4.46 0.72 0.24
CA LEU A 26 3.60 1.59 -0.56
C LEU A 26 3.76 3.07 -0.17
N ALA A 27 3.85 3.38 1.12
CA ALA A 27 4.06 4.74 1.59
C ALA A 27 5.41 5.29 1.09
N THR A 28 6.45 4.46 1.15
CA THR A 28 7.79 4.79 0.65
C THR A 28 7.78 5.04 -0.85
N ALA A 29 7.15 4.16 -1.64
CA ALA A 29 7.01 4.33 -3.09
C ALA A 29 6.20 5.60 -3.44
N THR A 30 5.17 5.90 -2.65
CA THR A 30 4.37 7.13 -2.82
C THR A 30 5.21 8.37 -2.56
N LYS A 31 6.01 8.38 -1.48
CA LYS A 31 6.93 9.48 -1.17
C LYS A 31 7.92 9.72 -2.30
N LYS A 32 8.49 8.66 -2.88
CA LYS A 32 9.42 8.77 -4.03
C LYS A 32 8.76 9.42 -5.26
N VAL A 33 7.50 9.11 -5.55
CA VAL A 33 6.76 9.75 -6.65
C VAL A 33 6.62 11.25 -6.40
N GLU A 34 6.28 11.65 -5.17
CA GLU A 34 6.13 13.07 -4.81
C GLU A 34 7.47 13.81 -4.84
N GLU A 35 8.54 13.22 -4.31
CA GLU A 35 9.90 13.77 -4.39
C GLU A 35 10.34 13.93 -5.85
N ALA A 36 10.06 12.95 -6.70
CA ALA A 36 10.38 13.03 -8.12
C ALA A 36 9.59 14.13 -8.84
N ARG A 37 8.31 14.32 -8.49
CA ARG A 37 7.48 15.42 -9.02
C ARG A 37 7.98 16.79 -8.59
N HIS A 38 8.34 16.94 -7.32
CA HIS A 38 8.91 18.17 -6.81
C HIS A 38 10.21 18.54 -7.56
N HIS A 39 11.08 17.56 -7.82
CA HIS A 39 12.29 17.81 -8.59
C HIS A 39 11.99 18.23 -10.05
N LEU A 40 10.95 17.68 -10.66
CA LEU A 40 10.51 18.13 -11.99
C LEU A 40 10.02 19.59 -11.96
N GLU A 41 9.27 19.98 -10.92
CA GLU A 41 8.82 21.36 -10.72
C GLU A 41 10.01 22.31 -10.60
N GLU A 42 11.03 21.97 -9.81
CA GLU A 42 12.27 22.74 -9.70
C GLU A 42 12.97 22.93 -11.06
N LEU A 43 13.05 21.87 -11.87
CA LEU A 43 13.66 21.94 -13.21
C LEU A 43 12.86 22.85 -14.14
N LEU A 44 11.53 22.79 -14.10
CA LEU A 44 10.65 23.65 -14.88
C LEU A 44 10.74 25.12 -14.46
N GLU A 45 10.82 25.39 -13.15
CA GLU A 45 11.03 26.74 -12.62
C GLU A 45 12.37 27.32 -13.07
N GLN A 46 13.45 26.52 -13.01
CA GLN A 46 14.76 26.93 -13.51
C GLN A 46 14.75 27.19 -15.02
N MET A 47 14.02 26.38 -15.79
CA MET A 47 13.85 26.60 -17.23
C MET A 47 13.09 27.90 -17.52
N ALA A 48 12.00 28.14 -16.79
CA ALA A 48 11.20 29.36 -16.92
C ALA A 48 12.01 30.61 -16.53
N GLN A 49 12.81 30.54 -15.47
CA GLN A 49 13.70 31.62 -15.08
C GLN A 49 14.78 31.86 -16.14
N GLY A 50 15.38 30.81 -16.68
CA GLY A 50 16.36 30.92 -17.77
C GLY A 50 15.78 31.60 -19.01
N HIS A 51 14.51 31.35 -19.35
CA HIS A 51 13.81 32.07 -20.42
C HIS A 51 13.65 33.56 -20.12
N LYS A 52 13.20 33.92 -18.91
CA LYS A 52 13.09 35.33 -18.50
C LYS A 52 14.44 36.06 -18.56
N ASP A 53 15.51 35.41 -18.12
CA ASP A 53 16.86 35.98 -18.14
C ASP A 53 17.35 36.19 -19.58
N TYR A 54 17.09 35.21 -20.45
CA TYR A 54 17.40 35.32 -21.88
C TYR A 54 16.62 36.45 -22.57
N ASP A 55 15.32 36.55 -22.30
CA ASP A 55 14.46 37.60 -22.85
C ASP A 55 14.93 38.99 -22.39
N ALA A 56 15.24 39.15 -21.10
CA ALA A 56 15.77 40.41 -20.54
C ALA A 56 17.15 40.79 -21.08
N LEU A 57 17.96 39.81 -21.48
CA LEU A 57 19.25 40.04 -22.10
C LEU A 57 19.10 40.48 -23.57
N THR A 58 18.22 39.81 -24.32
CA THR A 58 17.97 40.12 -25.74
C THR A 58 17.25 41.46 -25.92
N SER A 59 16.40 41.86 -24.96
CA SER A 59 15.71 43.14 -25.00
C SER A 59 16.64 44.36 -24.82
N LYS A 60 17.86 44.17 -24.32
CA LYS A 60 18.85 45.23 -24.09
C LYS A 60 19.72 45.57 -25.31
N GLY A 61 19.48 44.92 -26.46
CA GLY A 61 20.16 45.22 -27.72
C GLY A 61 21.05 44.08 -28.22
N THR A 62 22.22 44.41 -28.76
CA THR A 62 23.10 43.43 -29.41
C THR A 62 23.71 42.43 -28.43
N ILE A 63 23.40 41.16 -28.63
CA ILE A 63 23.96 40.01 -27.94
C ILE A 63 25.06 39.37 -28.77
N THR A 64 26.06 38.81 -28.09
CA THR A 64 27.14 38.08 -28.79
C THR A 64 26.69 36.68 -29.19
N VAL A 65 27.25 36.16 -30.29
CA VAL A 65 27.02 34.78 -30.74
C VAL A 65 27.41 33.77 -29.65
N GLY A 66 28.49 34.04 -28.91
CA GLY A 66 28.92 33.18 -27.80
C GLY A 66 27.86 33.07 -26.70
N THR A 67 27.25 34.19 -26.30
CA THR A 67 26.18 34.19 -25.31
C THR A 67 24.95 33.41 -25.80
N LEU A 68 24.58 33.55 -27.07
CA LEU A 68 23.48 32.81 -27.67
C LEU A 68 23.73 31.28 -27.65
N MET A 69 24.96 30.85 -27.98
CA MET A 69 25.35 29.44 -27.92
C MET A 69 25.31 28.87 -26.49
N THR A 70 25.74 29.65 -25.50
CA THR A 70 25.68 29.24 -24.08
C THR A 70 24.25 29.00 -23.62
N TYR A 71 23.33 29.93 -23.90
CA TYR A 71 21.92 29.76 -23.54
C TYR A 71 21.26 28.61 -24.29
N ASN A 72 21.56 28.43 -25.57
CA ASN A 72 21.06 27.28 -26.33
C ASN A 72 21.50 25.94 -25.69
N SER A 73 22.78 25.84 -25.33
CA SER A 73 23.33 24.66 -24.65
C SER A 73 22.66 24.42 -23.30
N PHE A 74 22.45 25.49 -22.51
CA PHE A 74 21.74 25.43 -21.23
C PHE A 74 20.30 24.91 -21.40
N PHE A 75 19.53 25.44 -22.36
CA PHE A 75 18.15 25.01 -22.59
C PHE A 75 18.07 23.56 -23.10
N ASN A 76 18.98 23.14 -23.97
CA ASN A 76 19.03 21.76 -24.43
C ASN A 76 19.33 20.80 -23.27
N TYR A 77 20.32 21.13 -22.43
CA TYR A 77 20.64 20.35 -21.25
C TYR A 77 19.47 20.29 -20.27
N LYS A 78 18.80 21.42 -20.01
CA LYS A 78 17.61 21.45 -19.13
C LYS A 78 16.46 20.62 -19.68
N ARG A 79 16.22 20.66 -21.00
CA ARG A 79 15.20 19.82 -21.63
C ARG A 79 15.50 18.34 -21.44
N GLU A 80 16.75 17.93 -21.64
CA GLU A 80 17.16 16.55 -21.43
C GLU A 80 16.96 16.12 -19.96
N GLN A 81 17.32 16.97 -18.99
CA GLN A 81 17.06 16.70 -17.57
C GLN A 81 15.56 16.54 -17.27
N ILE A 82 14.72 17.39 -17.84
CA ILE A 82 13.27 17.33 -17.69
C ILE A 82 12.72 16.03 -18.27
N GLU A 83 13.15 15.63 -19.46
CA GLU A 83 12.75 14.37 -20.10
C GLU A 83 13.16 13.15 -19.27
N GLN A 84 14.41 13.12 -18.80
CA GLN A 84 14.91 12.06 -17.91
C GLN A 84 14.10 12.00 -16.61
N GLN A 85 13.78 13.15 -16.02
CA GLN A 85 13.00 13.22 -14.79
C GLN A 85 11.55 12.76 -14.99
N GLN A 86 10.94 13.08 -16.13
CA GLN A 86 9.61 12.59 -16.49
C GLN A 86 9.60 11.07 -16.62
N HIS A 87 10.61 10.49 -17.28
CA HIS A 87 10.78 9.04 -17.33
C HIS A 87 10.93 8.41 -15.94
N TYR A 88 11.76 9.01 -15.08
CA TYR A 88 11.92 8.54 -13.70
C TYR A 88 10.62 8.60 -12.88
N ILE A 89 9.80 9.63 -13.08
CA ILE A 89 8.46 9.71 -12.46
C ILE A 89 7.58 8.54 -12.92
N MET A 90 7.61 8.18 -14.21
CA MET A 90 6.85 7.03 -14.73
C MET A 90 7.29 5.72 -14.07
N GLU A 91 8.60 5.50 -13.90
CA GLU A 91 9.15 4.33 -13.21
C GLU A 91 8.71 4.28 -11.74
N CYS A 92 8.80 5.41 -11.03
CA CYS A 92 8.34 5.52 -9.64
C CYS A 92 6.83 5.23 -9.52
N GLN A 93 6.03 5.71 -10.46
CA GLN A 93 4.59 5.44 -10.50
C GLN A 93 4.28 3.98 -10.76
N ALA A 94 5.02 3.34 -11.68
CA ALA A 94 4.88 1.91 -11.95
C ALA A 94 5.20 1.07 -10.70
N GLU A 95 6.27 1.41 -9.99
CA GLU A 95 6.62 0.74 -8.73
C GLU A 95 5.56 0.98 -7.65
N ARG A 96 5.04 2.20 -7.49
CA ARG A 96 3.92 2.49 -6.58
C ARG A 96 2.70 1.63 -6.89
N GLN A 97 2.37 1.49 -8.18
CA GLN A 97 1.24 0.67 -8.61
C GLN A 97 1.45 -0.82 -8.31
N LYS A 98 2.68 -1.32 -8.50
CA LYS A 98 3.05 -2.68 -8.13
C LYS A 98 2.88 -2.93 -6.62
N ARG A 99 3.37 -2.02 -5.77
CA ARG A 99 3.19 -2.10 -4.31
C ARG A 99 1.74 -2.05 -3.88
N MET A 100 0.93 -1.22 -4.54
CA MET A 100 -0.51 -1.18 -4.32
C MET A 100 -1.15 -2.53 -4.63
N ALA A 101 -0.81 -3.15 -5.76
CA ALA A 101 -1.33 -4.46 -6.14
C ALA A 101 -0.90 -5.58 -5.16
N GLU A 102 0.33 -5.53 -4.65
CA GLU A 102 0.84 -6.44 -3.61
C GLU A 102 0.04 -6.30 -2.31
N LEU A 103 -0.19 -5.07 -1.84
CA LEU A 103 -0.99 -4.80 -0.66
C LEU A 103 -2.42 -5.35 -0.80
N VAL A 104 -3.06 -5.13 -1.94
CA VAL A 104 -4.41 -5.65 -2.23
C VAL A 104 -4.44 -7.19 -2.14
N LYS A 105 -3.44 -7.88 -2.72
CA LYS A 105 -3.34 -9.34 -2.64
C LYS A 105 -3.22 -9.82 -1.19
N ILE A 106 -2.40 -9.15 -0.38
CA ILE A 106 -2.22 -9.49 1.05
C ILE A 106 -3.52 -9.25 1.82
N MET A 107 -4.20 -8.13 1.59
CA MET A 107 -5.49 -7.83 2.22
C MET A 107 -6.56 -8.85 1.89
N ASN A 108 -6.65 -9.30 0.63
CA ASN A 108 -7.57 -10.35 0.22
C ASN A 108 -7.27 -11.67 0.93
N LYS A 109 -6.00 -12.07 0.99
CA LYS A 109 -5.57 -13.28 1.72
C LYS A 109 -5.93 -13.20 3.22
N LEU A 110 -5.67 -12.05 3.85
CA LEU A 110 -6.00 -11.81 5.24
C LEU A 110 -7.51 -11.95 5.49
N LYS A 111 -8.33 -11.32 4.64
CA LYS A 111 -9.79 -11.41 4.71
C LYS A 111 -10.28 -12.86 4.61
N SER A 112 -9.72 -13.65 3.69
CA SER A 112 -10.07 -15.07 3.56
C SER A 112 -9.73 -15.88 4.81
N ILE A 113 -8.57 -15.64 5.43
CA ILE A 113 -8.17 -16.34 6.67
C ILE A 113 -9.07 -15.94 7.84
N GLU A 114 -9.42 -14.66 7.97
CA GLU A 114 -10.32 -14.18 9.02
C GLU A 114 -11.73 -14.75 8.87
N GLN A 115 -12.27 -14.81 7.65
CA GLN A 115 -13.54 -15.47 7.38
C GLN A 115 -13.52 -16.96 7.73
N LEU A 116 -12.42 -17.66 7.46
CA LEU A 116 -12.27 -19.06 7.83
C LEU A 116 -12.24 -19.23 9.35
N LYS A 117 -11.53 -18.34 10.06
CA LYS A 117 -11.49 -18.34 11.53
C LYS A 117 -12.88 -18.16 12.12
N GLU A 118 -13.64 -17.19 11.60
CA GLU A 118 -15.01 -16.91 12.04
C GLU A 118 -15.92 -18.14 11.86
N LYS A 119 -15.89 -18.76 10.67
CA LYS A 119 -16.66 -19.99 10.40
C LYS A 119 -16.30 -21.13 11.36
N ARG A 120 -15.00 -21.34 11.61
CA ARG A 120 -14.54 -22.38 12.55
C ARG A 120 -14.96 -22.09 13.99
N PHE A 121 -14.97 -20.82 14.38
CA PHE A 121 -15.42 -20.40 15.69
C PHE A 121 -16.92 -20.66 15.88
N GLN A 122 -17.74 -20.34 14.89
CA GLN A 122 -19.17 -20.62 14.89
C GLN A 122 -19.47 -22.12 14.99
N GLN A 123 -18.73 -22.97 14.26
CA GLN A 123 -18.84 -24.44 14.36
C GLN A 123 -18.52 -24.93 15.78
N TYR A 124 -17.41 -24.45 16.36
CA TYR A 124 -17.03 -24.80 17.72
C TYR A 124 -18.08 -24.37 18.76
N MET A 125 -18.68 -23.18 18.62
CA MET A 125 -19.78 -22.72 19.49
C MET A 125 -21.02 -23.61 19.36
N ALA A 126 -21.38 -24.04 18.15
CA ALA A 126 -22.51 -24.94 17.93
C ALA A 126 -22.27 -26.33 18.54
N GLU A 127 -21.06 -26.88 18.41
CA GLU A 127 -20.67 -28.15 19.04
C GLU A 127 -20.73 -28.08 20.57
N VAL A 128 -20.19 -27.00 21.15
CA VAL A 128 -20.26 -26.77 22.61
C VAL A 128 -21.71 -26.70 23.09
N LEU A 129 -22.56 -25.94 22.41
CA LEU A 129 -23.96 -25.80 22.79
C LEU A 129 -24.72 -27.14 22.67
N PHE A 130 -24.39 -27.95 21.65
CA PHE A 130 -24.94 -29.29 21.51
C PHE A 130 -24.49 -30.25 22.62
N GLU A 131 -23.21 -30.22 23.00
CA GLU A 131 -22.70 -31.00 24.14
C GLU A 131 -23.38 -30.58 25.45
N GLU A 132 -23.54 -29.28 25.69
CA GLU A 132 -24.23 -28.76 26.88
C GLU A 132 -25.71 -29.20 26.95
N GLN A 133 -26.44 -29.11 25.84
CA GLN A 133 -27.82 -29.58 25.76
C GLN A 133 -27.93 -31.08 26.07
N LYS A 134 -27.03 -31.90 25.50
CA LYS A 134 -27.02 -33.34 25.75
C LYS A 134 -26.80 -33.66 27.24
N VAL A 135 -25.89 -32.95 27.91
CA VAL A 135 -25.64 -33.12 29.34
C VAL A 135 -26.88 -32.73 30.17
N LEU A 136 -27.57 -31.65 29.80
CA LEU A 136 -28.81 -31.23 30.47
C LEU A 136 -29.93 -32.26 30.31
N ASP A 137 -30.10 -32.81 29.10
CA ASP A 137 -31.08 -33.88 28.83
C ASP A 137 -30.78 -35.16 29.62
N GLU A 138 -29.50 -35.55 29.70
CA GLU A 138 -29.07 -36.71 30.50
C GLU A 138 -29.38 -36.52 32.00
N ILE A 139 -29.12 -35.32 32.55
CA ILE A 139 -29.45 -34.99 33.95
C ILE A 139 -30.98 -34.98 34.16
N GLY A 140 -31.72 -34.36 33.25
CA GLY A 140 -33.18 -34.30 33.30
C GLY A 140 -33.82 -35.69 33.28
N GLY A 141 -33.33 -36.57 32.41
CA GLY A 141 -33.74 -37.97 32.36
C GLY A 141 -33.49 -38.71 33.67
N GLN A 142 -32.28 -38.61 34.23
CA GLN A 142 -31.94 -39.24 35.52
C GLN A 142 -32.84 -38.76 36.67
N LEU A 143 -33.14 -37.45 36.74
CA LEU A 143 -34.04 -36.90 37.75
C LEU A 143 -35.49 -37.37 37.57
N TYR A 144 -35.97 -37.46 36.32
CA TYR A 144 -37.29 -37.98 36.00
C TYR A 144 -37.44 -39.46 36.43
N PHE A 145 -36.47 -40.31 36.09
CA PHE A 145 -36.47 -41.72 36.51
C PHE A 145 -36.37 -41.89 38.03
N ARG A 146 -35.66 -41.01 38.74
CA ARG A 146 -35.56 -41.04 40.20
C ARG A 146 -36.85 -40.64 40.92
N ASN A 147 -37.68 -39.79 40.31
CA ASN A 147 -38.96 -39.36 40.89
C ASN A 147 -40.13 -40.29 40.56
N MET A 148 -39.94 -41.29 39.68
CA MET A 148 -40.94 -42.29 39.31
C MET A 148 -40.70 -43.68 39.93
N GLY A 149 -39.64 -43.85 40.72
CA GLY A 149 -39.40 -45.02 41.57
C GLY A 149 -39.61 -44.67 43.04
#